data_AF-F2Y8U5-F1
#
_entry.id   AF-F2Y8U5-F1
#
_cell.length_a   1.000
_cell.length_b   1.000
_cell.length_c   1.000
_cell.angle_alpha   90.00
_cell.angle_beta   90.00
_cell.angle_gamma   90.00
#
_symmetry.space_group_name_H-M   'P 1'
#
loop_
_entity.id
_entity.type
_entity.pdbx_description
1 polymer ?
#
loop_
_entity_poly.entity_id
_entity_poly.type
_entity_poly.pdbx_seq_one_letter_code
_entity_poly.pdbx_strand_id
1 'polypeptide(L)'
;PPWEGDGSPCGQLSGRGSCQDIILSKAPLGPQFPFAGVDDRESWPSVFYNRTCQCFGNFMGFNCGNCKFGFWGPTCTERRLLVRRNIFDLSVPEKNKFLAYLTLAKHTTSADYVIPTGTYGQMNNGSMPLFNDINVYDLFVWMHYYVSRDALLGGSEIWRDIDFAHEAPGFLPWHRLFLLLWEKEIQKLTGDENFTIP
;
A
#
# COMPACT_ATOMS: atom_id res chain seq x y z
N PRO A 1 0.68 9.33 11.95
CA PRO A 1 -0.07 10.53 11.47
C PRO A 1 -1.33 10.71 12.32
N PRO A 2 -1.84 11.94 12.47
CA PRO A 2 -3.10 12.17 13.18
C PRO A 2 -4.27 11.51 12.45
N TRP A 3 -5.22 10.96 13.20
CA TRP A 3 -6.52 10.56 12.65
C TRP A 3 -7.47 11.76 12.71
N GLU A 4 -8.19 12.03 11.61
CA GLU A 4 -9.05 13.21 11.50
C GLU A 4 -10.17 13.25 12.56
N GLY A 5 -10.63 12.08 13.02
CA GLY A 5 -11.75 12.01 13.96
C GLY A 5 -11.45 12.50 15.38
N ASP A 6 -10.20 12.39 15.86
CA ASP A 6 -9.82 12.84 17.20
C ASP A 6 -8.51 13.66 17.24
N GLY A 7 -7.88 13.90 16.09
CA GLY A 7 -6.62 14.65 15.95
C GLY A 7 -5.39 13.94 16.53
N SER A 8 -5.54 12.77 17.16
CA SER A 8 -4.45 12.09 17.84
C SER A 8 -3.67 11.17 16.89
N PRO A 9 -2.34 11.00 17.08
CA PRO A 9 -1.57 10.05 16.31
C PRO A 9 -2.16 8.64 16.43
N CYS A 10 -2.39 7.98 15.29
CA CYS A 10 -2.93 6.63 15.23
C CYS A 10 -4.31 6.44 15.90
N GLY A 11 -5.09 7.52 16.10
CA GLY A 11 -6.40 7.48 16.75
C GLY A 11 -6.34 6.99 18.21
N GLN A 12 -5.25 7.30 18.90
CA GLN A 12 -4.99 6.85 20.27
C GLN A 12 -6.05 7.31 21.27
N LEU A 13 -6.55 8.54 21.17
CA LEU A 13 -7.58 9.05 22.10
C LEU A 13 -8.91 8.31 21.97
N SER A 14 -9.21 7.79 20.78
CA SER A 14 -10.39 6.96 20.51
C SER A 14 -10.12 5.46 20.66
N GLY A 15 -8.94 5.07 21.14
CA GLY A 15 -8.58 3.66 21.33
C GLY A 15 -8.46 2.87 20.02
N ARG A 16 -8.20 3.54 18.89
CA ARG A 16 -8.07 2.88 17.56
C ARG A 16 -6.70 2.24 17.35
N GLY A 17 -5.67 2.76 18.01
CA GLY A 17 -4.32 2.27 17.84
C GLY A 17 -3.31 3.11 18.63
N SER A 18 -2.03 2.84 18.41
CA SER A 18 -0.93 3.60 18.96
C SER A 18 0.30 3.57 18.04
N CYS A 19 1.20 4.54 18.20
CA CYS A 19 2.47 4.57 17.48
C CYS A 19 3.48 3.65 18.18
N GLN A 20 3.93 2.60 17.50
CA GLN A 20 4.82 1.57 18.05
C GLN A 20 6.04 1.34 17.14
N ASP A 21 7.08 0.73 17.68
CA ASP A 21 8.26 0.33 16.90
C ASP A 21 7.89 -0.73 15.86
N ILE A 22 8.56 -0.69 14.70
CA ILE A 22 8.33 -1.69 13.65
C ILE A 22 8.83 -3.08 14.08
N ILE A 23 8.18 -4.11 13.59
CA ILE A 23 8.59 -5.50 13.78
C ILE A 23 9.15 -6.02 12.46
N LEU A 24 10.45 -6.31 12.44
CA LEU A 24 11.14 -6.85 11.28
C LEU A 24 11.16 -8.37 11.31
N SER A 25 11.13 -8.98 10.12
CA SER A 25 11.31 -10.43 9.98
C SER A 25 12.70 -10.84 10.45
N LYS A 26 12.77 -11.96 11.18
CA LYS A 26 14.04 -12.62 11.58
C LYS A 26 14.36 -13.84 10.70
N ALA A 27 13.59 -14.05 9.63
CA ALA A 27 13.82 -15.14 8.71
C ALA A 27 15.16 -14.95 7.96
N PRO A 28 15.87 -16.03 7.62
CA PRO A 28 17.10 -15.92 6.84
C PRO A 28 16.82 -15.36 5.44
N LEU A 29 17.76 -14.60 4.90
CA LEU A 29 17.71 -14.09 3.53
C LEU A 29 18.03 -15.22 2.54
N GLY A 30 17.45 -15.15 1.35
CA GLY A 30 17.79 -16.05 0.25
C GLY A 30 19.23 -15.80 -0.23
N PRO A 31 19.97 -16.82 -0.67
CA PRO A 31 21.36 -16.68 -1.12
C PRO A 31 21.51 -15.93 -2.47
N GLN A 32 20.40 -15.68 -3.16
CA GLN A 32 20.34 -15.05 -4.48
C GLN A 32 20.76 -13.58 -4.47
N PHE A 33 20.58 -12.88 -3.34
CA PHE A 33 20.96 -11.48 -3.19
C PHE A 33 22.20 -11.37 -2.30
N PRO A 34 23.40 -11.17 -2.87
CA PRO A 34 24.66 -11.22 -2.12
C PRO A 34 25.05 -9.89 -1.45
N PHE A 35 24.19 -8.87 -1.52
CA PHE A 35 24.46 -7.54 -0.99
C PHE A 35 23.71 -7.28 0.31
N ALA A 36 24.16 -6.28 1.07
CA ALA A 36 23.49 -5.80 2.26
C ALA A 36 23.61 -4.28 2.36
N GLY A 37 22.50 -3.61 2.70
CA GLY A 37 22.45 -2.15 2.89
C GLY A 37 22.62 -1.35 1.60
N VAL A 38 22.30 -1.94 0.45
CA VAL A 38 22.38 -1.27 -0.87
C VAL A 38 21.01 -0.96 -1.44
N ASP A 39 19.95 -1.63 -0.97
CA ASP A 39 18.60 -1.44 -1.45
C ASP A 39 17.66 -0.97 -0.34
N ASP A 40 16.95 0.14 -0.60
CA ASP A 40 16.00 0.75 0.34
C ASP A 40 14.85 -0.19 0.76
N ARG A 41 14.63 -1.29 0.02
CA ARG A 41 13.61 -2.30 0.26
C ARG A 41 14.05 -3.39 1.24
N GLU A 42 15.34 -3.46 1.57
CA GLU A 42 15.84 -4.39 2.58
C GLU A 42 15.22 -4.08 3.94
N SER A 43 14.80 -5.14 4.67
CA SER A 43 14.15 -5.00 5.98
C SER A 43 13.01 -3.96 5.99
N TRP A 44 12.23 -3.92 4.90
CA TRP A 44 11.16 -2.94 4.75
C TRP A 44 10.24 -2.86 5.99
N PRO A 45 9.94 -1.66 6.52
CA PRO A 45 10.25 -0.32 5.99
C PRO A 45 11.41 0.41 6.71
N SER A 46 12.37 -0.30 7.31
CA SER A 46 13.29 0.27 8.31
C SER A 46 14.19 1.40 7.81
N VAL A 47 14.45 1.49 6.50
CA VAL A 47 15.24 2.57 5.90
C VAL A 47 14.56 3.92 6.06
N PHE A 48 13.22 3.96 6.00
CA PHE A 48 12.45 5.21 6.06
C PHE A 48 11.86 5.47 7.45
N TYR A 49 11.34 4.42 8.11
CA TYR A 49 10.62 4.57 9.38
C TYR A 49 11.00 3.46 10.35
N ASN A 50 11.23 3.83 11.60
CA ASN A 50 11.42 2.89 12.71
C ASN A 50 10.16 2.71 13.57
N ARG A 51 9.13 3.53 13.35
CA ARG A 51 7.84 3.48 14.07
C ARG A 51 6.67 3.64 13.12
N THR A 52 5.60 2.89 13.37
CA THR A 52 4.36 2.94 12.58
C THR A 52 3.14 2.85 13.48
N CYS A 53 1.95 3.14 12.94
CA CYS A 53 0.71 2.94 13.66
C CYS A 53 0.36 1.45 13.74
N GLN A 54 0.19 0.93 14.96
CA GLN A 54 -0.38 -0.38 15.21
C GLN A 54 -1.83 -0.22 15.66
N CYS A 55 -2.76 -0.67 14.81
CA CYS A 55 -4.19 -0.53 15.06
C CYS A 55 -4.74 -1.69 15.90
N PHE A 56 -5.71 -1.38 16.76
CA PHE A 56 -6.34 -2.33 17.67
C PHE A 56 -7.64 -2.88 17.09
N GLY A 57 -8.04 -4.07 17.55
CA GLY A 57 -9.31 -4.70 17.14
C GLY A 57 -9.43 -4.84 15.61
N ASN A 58 -10.50 -4.28 15.05
CA ASN A 58 -10.78 -4.29 13.61
C ASN A 58 -10.42 -2.98 12.89
N PHE A 59 -9.72 -2.06 13.54
CA PHE A 59 -9.20 -0.86 12.90
C PHE A 59 -7.97 -1.19 12.02
N MET A 60 -7.76 -0.39 10.97
CA MET A 60 -6.61 -0.47 10.04
C MET A 60 -6.32 0.89 9.39
N GLY A 61 -5.35 0.92 8.48
CA GLY A 61 -4.97 2.11 7.71
C GLY A 61 -3.79 2.84 8.35
N PHE A 62 -3.18 3.75 7.60
CA PHE A 62 -1.93 4.41 7.98
C PHE A 62 -2.04 5.27 9.27
N ASN A 63 -3.25 5.67 9.65
CA ASN A 63 -3.57 6.39 10.88
C ASN A 63 -4.63 5.68 11.77
N CYS A 64 -4.93 4.40 11.49
CA CYS A 64 -5.99 3.62 12.16
C CYS A 64 -7.43 4.14 11.96
N GLY A 65 -7.66 5.01 10.97
CA GLY A 65 -8.98 5.55 10.65
C GLY A 65 -9.90 4.59 9.87
N ASN A 66 -9.34 3.55 9.24
CA ASN A 66 -10.08 2.62 8.39
C ASN A 66 -10.44 1.34 9.15
N CYS A 67 -11.24 0.48 8.52
CA CYS A 67 -11.60 -0.85 9.04
C CYS A 67 -10.94 -1.97 8.23
N LYS A 68 -10.51 -3.03 8.92
CA LYS A 68 -9.98 -4.27 8.30
C LYS A 68 -10.88 -4.73 7.16
N PHE A 69 -10.30 -5.30 6.10
CA PHE A 69 -11.07 -5.90 5.00
C PHE A 69 -12.11 -6.88 5.57
N GLY A 70 -13.38 -6.72 5.17
CA GLY A 70 -14.49 -7.48 5.76
C GLY A 70 -15.28 -6.73 6.84
N PHE A 71 -14.77 -5.60 7.34
CA PHE A 71 -15.39 -4.78 8.38
C PHE A 71 -15.66 -3.34 7.93
N TRP A 72 -16.78 -2.79 8.40
CA TRP A 72 -17.31 -1.46 8.06
C TRP A 72 -17.93 -0.78 9.28
N GLY A 73 -18.42 0.43 9.06
CA GLY A 73 -19.02 1.29 10.07
C GLY A 73 -17.97 2.08 10.87
N PRO A 74 -18.41 3.10 11.62
CA PRO A 74 -17.51 3.99 12.35
C PRO A 74 -16.67 3.25 13.41
N THR A 75 -17.15 2.11 13.91
CA THR A 75 -16.48 1.29 14.93
C THR A 75 -15.89 -0.02 14.40
N CYS A 76 -15.95 -0.27 13.08
CA CYS A 76 -15.44 -1.49 12.45
C CYS A 76 -16.02 -2.80 13.01
N THR A 77 -17.30 -2.76 13.39
CA THR A 77 -18.03 -3.91 13.95
C THR A 77 -18.98 -4.56 12.94
N GLU A 78 -19.37 -3.83 11.90
CA GLU A 78 -20.27 -4.32 10.87
C GLU A 78 -19.50 -5.21 9.91
N ARG A 79 -19.98 -6.45 9.71
CA ARG A 79 -19.39 -7.36 8.73
C ARG A 79 -20.07 -7.17 7.38
N ARG A 80 -19.27 -7.15 6.32
CA ARG A 80 -19.78 -7.15 4.94
C ARG A 80 -19.00 -8.15 4.12
N LEU A 81 -19.74 -8.87 3.26
CA LEU A 81 -19.17 -9.73 2.25
C LEU A 81 -19.37 -9.06 0.90
N LEU A 82 -18.28 -8.88 0.17
CA LEU A 82 -18.29 -8.42 -1.21
C LEU A 82 -17.88 -9.59 -2.12
N VAL A 83 -18.50 -9.67 -3.30
CA VAL A 83 -18.29 -10.77 -4.24
C VAL A 83 -17.66 -10.22 -5.51
N ARG A 84 -16.42 -10.62 -5.78
CA ARG A 84 -15.76 -10.39 -7.07
C ARG A 84 -16.37 -11.34 -8.09
N ARG A 85 -17.00 -10.79 -9.12
CA ARG A 85 -17.75 -11.54 -10.14
C ARG A 85 -16.99 -11.56 -11.45
N ASN A 86 -17.01 -12.67 -12.16
CA ASN A 86 -16.46 -12.78 -13.50
C ASN A 86 -16.88 -11.59 -14.40
N ILE A 87 -15.90 -10.90 -14.97
CA ILE A 87 -16.11 -9.73 -15.83
C ILE A 87 -17.05 -10.01 -17.02
N PHE A 88 -17.12 -11.23 -17.52
CA PHE A 88 -18.01 -11.61 -18.61
C PHE A 88 -19.49 -11.62 -18.20
N ASP A 89 -19.78 -11.92 -16.93
CA ASP A 89 -21.13 -12.01 -16.37
C ASP A 89 -21.69 -10.65 -15.93
N LEU A 90 -20.88 -9.59 -16.00
CA LEU A 90 -21.33 -8.23 -15.74
C LEU A 90 -22.24 -7.72 -16.88
N SER A 91 -23.32 -7.05 -16.49
CA SER A 91 -24.18 -6.29 -17.39
C SER A 91 -23.43 -5.12 -18.03
N VAL A 92 -23.98 -4.58 -19.13
CA VAL A 92 -23.38 -3.41 -19.81
C VAL A 92 -23.22 -2.21 -18.87
N PRO A 93 -24.20 -1.83 -18.03
CA PRO A 93 -24.01 -0.76 -17.05
C PRO A 93 -22.92 -1.05 -16.02
N GLU A 94 -22.80 -2.29 -15.53
CA GLU A 94 -21.74 -2.68 -14.58
C GLU A 94 -20.34 -2.57 -15.22
N LYS A 95 -20.18 -3.02 -16.46
CA LYS A 95 -18.92 -2.87 -17.23
C LYS A 95 -18.56 -1.40 -17.44
N ASN A 96 -19.54 -0.58 -17.83
CA ASN A 96 -19.34 0.85 -18.01
C ASN A 96 -18.95 1.55 -16.70
N LYS A 97 -19.59 1.17 -15.57
CA LYS A 97 -19.25 1.68 -14.24
C LYS A 97 -17.81 1.31 -13.85
N PHE A 98 -17.41 0.05 -14.05
CA PHE A 98 -16.04 -0.39 -13.80
C PHE A 98 -15.01 0.45 -14.58
N LEU A 99 -15.20 0.59 -15.90
CA LEU A 99 -14.31 1.40 -16.76
C LEU A 99 -14.30 2.89 -16.36
N ALA A 100 -15.45 3.45 -15.99
CA ALA A 100 -15.55 4.82 -15.52
C ALA A 100 -14.78 5.03 -14.21
N TYR A 101 -14.85 4.08 -13.28
CA TYR A 101 -14.11 4.16 -12.01
C TYR A 101 -12.60 4.01 -12.20
N LEU A 102 -12.15 3.15 -13.13
CA LEU A 102 -10.73 3.07 -13.49
C LEU A 102 -10.23 4.38 -14.10
N THR A 103 -11.01 4.97 -15.02
CA THR A 103 -10.70 6.27 -15.61
C THR A 103 -10.63 7.35 -14.54
N LEU A 104 -11.60 7.39 -13.62
CA LEU A 104 -11.59 8.34 -12.51
C LEU A 104 -10.33 8.17 -11.63
N ALA A 105 -9.97 6.93 -11.28
CA ALA A 105 -8.77 6.64 -10.50
C ALA A 105 -7.48 7.08 -11.21
N LYS A 106 -7.43 6.96 -12.54
CA LYS A 106 -6.29 7.40 -13.36
C LYS A 106 -6.15 8.92 -13.45
N HIS A 107 -7.25 9.66 -13.27
CA HIS A 107 -7.27 11.12 -13.36
C HIS A 107 -7.42 11.83 -12.01
N THR A 108 -7.47 11.10 -10.89
CA THR A 108 -7.58 11.69 -9.55
C THR A 108 -6.32 11.48 -8.74
N THR A 109 -5.70 12.56 -8.28
CA THR A 109 -4.56 12.52 -7.35
C THR A 109 -4.94 11.78 -6.06
N SER A 110 -4.05 10.89 -5.62
CA SER A 110 -4.15 10.20 -4.34
C SER A 110 -4.09 11.21 -3.18
N ALA A 111 -5.07 11.16 -2.30
CA ALA A 111 -5.15 12.05 -1.14
C ALA A 111 -4.23 11.64 0.02
N ASP A 112 -3.89 10.35 0.10
CA ASP A 112 -3.19 9.77 1.26
C ASP A 112 -1.73 9.43 0.98
N TYR A 113 -1.39 9.16 -0.29
CA TYR A 113 -0.09 8.65 -0.70
C TYR A 113 0.56 9.51 -1.78
N VAL A 114 1.87 9.69 -1.63
CA VAL A 114 2.81 10.23 -2.61
C VAL A 114 3.88 9.18 -2.88
N ILE A 115 4.62 9.31 -3.98
CA ILE A 115 5.69 8.36 -4.33
C ILE A 115 7.08 9.00 -4.20
N PRO A 116 8.08 8.26 -3.72
CA PRO A 116 9.46 8.74 -3.77
C PRO A 116 9.96 8.78 -5.22
N THR A 117 10.70 9.84 -5.56
CA THR A 117 11.30 10.04 -6.89
C THR A 117 12.81 9.83 -6.92
N GLY A 118 13.41 9.52 -5.77
CA GLY A 118 14.82 9.15 -5.60
C GLY A 118 15.00 8.12 -4.49
N THR A 119 16.19 7.55 -4.40
CA THR A 119 16.59 6.64 -3.32
C THR A 119 16.76 7.38 -2.00
N TYR A 120 16.76 6.67 -0.88
CA TYR A 120 16.96 7.27 0.45
C TYR A 120 18.29 8.04 0.54
N GLY A 121 19.35 7.53 -0.10
CA GLY A 121 20.63 8.23 -0.22
C GLY A 121 20.52 9.53 -1.01
N GLN A 122 19.76 9.55 -2.11
CA GLN A 122 19.49 10.78 -2.88
C GLN A 122 18.65 11.79 -2.10
N MET A 123 17.84 11.32 -1.14
CA MET A 123 17.11 12.17 -0.21
C MET A 123 17.97 12.73 0.94
N ASN A 124 19.30 12.64 0.83
CA ASN A 124 20.24 13.04 1.89
C ASN A 124 19.85 12.42 3.25
N ASN A 125 19.66 11.09 3.26
CA ASN A 125 19.21 10.31 4.41
C ASN A 125 17.92 10.87 5.05
N GLY A 126 16.96 11.24 4.20
CA GLY A 126 15.64 11.73 4.58
C GLY A 126 15.56 13.23 4.92
N SER A 127 16.67 13.96 4.95
CA SER A 127 16.66 15.41 5.21
C SER A 127 16.22 16.26 4.00
N MET A 128 16.27 15.69 2.80
CA MET A 128 15.79 16.30 1.56
C MET A 128 14.73 15.40 0.92
N PRO A 129 13.44 15.54 1.31
CA PRO A 129 12.39 14.67 0.82
C PRO A 129 12.19 14.84 -0.69
N LEU A 130 12.27 13.73 -1.43
CA LEU A 130 12.03 13.70 -2.87
C LEU A 130 10.77 12.88 -3.14
N PHE A 131 9.62 13.55 -3.14
CA PHE A 131 8.32 12.93 -3.37
C PHE A 131 7.52 13.70 -4.41
N ASN A 132 6.70 12.99 -5.17
CA ASN A 132 5.73 13.58 -6.09
C ASN A 132 4.32 13.04 -5.81
N ASP A 133 3.33 13.90 -6.07
CA ASP A 133 1.95 13.50 -6.19
C ASP A 133 1.77 12.45 -7.28
N ILE A 134 0.79 11.57 -7.10
CA ILE A 134 0.46 10.52 -8.05
C ILE A 134 -1.05 10.30 -8.07
N ASN A 135 -1.62 9.89 -9.21
CA ASN A 135 -3.02 9.49 -9.25
C ASN A 135 -3.23 8.10 -8.63
N VAL A 136 -4.47 7.81 -8.23
CA VAL A 136 -4.82 6.56 -7.56
C VAL A 136 -4.43 5.34 -8.40
N TYR A 137 -4.66 5.34 -9.71
CA TYR A 137 -4.29 4.19 -10.54
C TYR A 137 -2.77 3.99 -10.63
N ASP A 138 -2.03 5.06 -10.88
CA ASP A 138 -0.57 5.01 -11.03
C ASP A 138 0.15 4.75 -9.72
N LEU A 139 -0.46 5.03 -8.57
CA LEU A 139 0.05 4.59 -7.28
C LEU A 139 0.25 3.06 -7.26
N PHE A 140 -0.72 2.30 -7.76
CA PHE A 140 -0.64 0.84 -7.84
C PHE A 140 0.33 0.37 -8.93
N VAL A 141 0.41 1.08 -10.05
CA VAL A 141 1.46 0.82 -11.06
C VAL A 141 2.85 1.02 -10.46
N TRP A 142 3.06 2.12 -9.73
CA TRP A 142 4.32 2.46 -9.10
C TRP A 142 4.70 1.48 -8.00
N MET A 143 3.75 1.05 -7.15
CA MET A 143 4.02 0.05 -6.10
C MET A 143 4.50 -1.28 -6.69
N HIS A 144 3.87 -1.74 -7.79
CA HIS A 144 4.29 -2.97 -8.48
C HIS A 144 5.65 -2.81 -9.18
N TYR A 145 5.91 -1.65 -9.79
CA TYR A 145 7.23 -1.32 -10.32
C TYR A 145 8.30 -1.31 -9.21
N TYR A 146 8.03 -0.65 -8.08
CA TYR A 146 8.99 -0.47 -7.00
C TYR A 146 9.36 -1.79 -6.32
N VAL A 147 8.41 -2.72 -6.19
CA VAL A 147 8.70 -4.04 -5.61
C VAL A 147 9.49 -4.95 -6.56
N SER A 148 9.36 -4.75 -7.87
CA SER A 148 9.93 -5.64 -8.91
C SER A 148 11.16 -5.07 -9.63
N ARG A 149 11.51 -3.80 -9.41
CA ARG A 149 12.67 -3.17 -10.08
C ARG A 149 13.99 -3.76 -9.60
N ASP A 150 15.01 -3.65 -10.45
CA ASP A 150 16.40 -3.97 -10.13
C ASP A 150 16.92 -3.19 -8.92
N ALA A 151 17.82 -3.80 -8.13
CA ALA A 151 18.54 -3.09 -7.09
C ALA A 151 19.59 -2.15 -7.71
N LEU A 152 19.69 -0.93 -7.18
CA LEU A 152 20.65 0.07 -7.67
C LEU A 152 21.90 0.01 -6.80
N LEU A 153 23.02 -0.44 -7.36
CA LEU A 153 24.27 -0.62 -6.61
C LEU A 153 25.12 0.66 -6.54
N GLY A 154 24.68 1.73 -7.23
CA GLY A 154 25.39 3.00 -7.34
C GLY A 154 25.98 3.21 -8.74
N GLY A 155 26.21 4.48 -9.09
CA GLY A 155 26.67 4.84 -10.44
C GLY A 155 25.69 4.37 -11.51
N SER A 156 26.14 3.48 -12.40
CA SER A 156 25.32 2.86 -13.46
C SER A 156 25.10 1.36 -13.25
N GLU A 157 25.54 0.81 -12.11
CA GLU A 157 25.47 -0.61 -11.81
C GLU A 157 24.13 -1.00 -11.17
N ILE A 158 23.61 -2.15 -11.61
CA ILE A 158 22.33 -2.71 -11.17
C ILE A 158 22.45 -4.21 -10.91
N TRP A 159 21.62 -4.72 -10.01
CA TRP A 159 21.42 -6.15 -9.81
C TRP A 159 20.00 -6.54 -10.20
N ARG A 160 19.88 -7.46 -11.16
CA ARG A 160 18.60 -7.88 -11.75
C ARG A 160 18.00 -9.13 -11.12
N ASP A 161 18.83 -9.92 -10.44
CA ASP A 161 18.43 -11.19 -9.86
C ASP A 161 17.80 -10.97 -8.47
N ILE A 162 16.76 -10.11 -8.43
CA ILE A 162 15.98 -9.77 -7.24
C ILE A 162 14.58 -9.31 -7.62
N ASP A 163 13.57 -9.92 -7.01
CA ASP A 163 12.17 -9.49 -7.11
C ASP A 163 11.46 -9.77 -5.78
N PHE A 164 10.84 -8.75 -5.18
CA PHE A 164 10.17 -8.87 -3.86
C PHE A 164 8.70 -9.32 -3.97
N ALA A 165 8.14 -9.41 -5.18
CA ALA A 165 6.75 -9.80 -5.44
C ALA A 165 6.59 -10.95 -6.43
N HIS A 166 7.66 -11.44 -7.06
CA HIS A 166 7.64 -12.58 -7.98
C HIS A 166 8.71 -13.61 -7.61
N GLU A 167 8.73 -14.73 -8.36
CA GLU A 167 9.78 -15.78 -8.31
C GLU A 167 10.00 -16.45 -6.94
N ALA A 168 9.13 -16.17 -5.97
CA ALA A 168 9.22 -16.65 -4.61
C ALA A 168 7.82 -16.82 -3.97
N PRO A 169 7.71 -17.47 -2.79
CA PRO A 169 6.44 -17.69 -2.10
C PRO A 169 5.65 -16.41 -1.77
N GLY A 170 6.31 -15.23 -1.79
CA GLY A 170 5.66 -13.93 -1.63
C GLY A 170 4.69 -13.55 -2.75
N PHE A 171 4.76 -14.21 -3.92
CA PHE A 171 3.98 -13.86 -5.11
C PHE A 171 2.48 -13.73 -4.86
N LEU A 172 1.82 -14.81 -4.42
CA LEU A 172 0.36 -14.81 -4.23
C LEU A 172 -0.09 -13.92 -3.06
N PRO A 173 0.54 -13.96 -1.87
CA PRO A 173 0.15 -13.08 -0.78
C PRO A 173 0.32 -11.59 -1.09
N TRP A 174 1.42 -11.21 -1.78
CA TRP A 174 1.68 -9.82 -2.14
C TRP A 174 0.60 -9.29 -3.09
N HIS A 175 0.32 -10.01 -4.19
CA HIS A 175 -0.69 -9.62 -5.17
C HIS A 175 -2.12 -9.64 -4.59
N ARG A 176 -2.39 -10.53 -3.64
CA ARG A 176 -3.68 -10.53 -2.93
C ARG A 176 -3.89 -9.24 -2.14
N LEU A 177 -2.90 -8.81 -1.36
CA LEU A 177 -2.99 -7.56 -0.59
C LEU A 177 -3.04 -6.34 -1.52
N PHE A 178 -2.24 -6.35 -2.60
CA PHE A 178 -2.26 -5.34 -3.65
C PHE A 178 -3.66 -5.09 -4.21
N LEU A 179 -4.36 -6.16 -4.63
CA LEU A 179 -5.72 -6.05 -5.16
C LEU A 179 -6.75 -5.60 -4.11
N LEU A 180 -6.57 -6.00 -2.84
CA LEU A 180 -7.45 -5.55 -1.74
C LEU A 180 -7.29 -4.04 -1.47
N LEU A 181 -6.06 -3.54 -1.47
CA LEU A 181 -5.77 -2.11 -1.31
C LEU A 181 -6.31 -1.31 -2.51
N TRP A 182 -6.12 -1.81 -3.74
CA TRP A 182 -6.60 -1.15 -4.95
C TRP A 182 -8.12 -1.01 -4.98
N GLU A 183 -8.82 -2.09 -4.65
CA GLU A 183 -10.28 -2.08 -4.51
C GLU A 183 -10.73 -1.05 -3.47
N LYS A 184 -10.05 -1.00 -2.32
CA LYS A 184 -10.38 -0.09 -1.22
C LYS A 184 -10.18 1.38 -1.58
N GLU A 185 -9.11 1.72 -2.31
CA GLU A 185 -8.86 3.09 -2.75
C GLU A 185 -9.90 3.56 -3.78
N ILE A 186 -10.34 2.67 -4.69
CA ILE A 186 -11.43 3.00 -5.62
C ILE A 186 -12.76 3.17 -4.88
N GLN A 187 -13.08 2.31 -3.90
CA GLN A 187 -14.26 2.47 -3.04
C GLN A 187 -14.23 3.83 -2.32
N LYS A 188 -13.08 4.21 -1.76
CA LYS A 188 -12.90 5.51 -1.09
C LYS A 188 -13.10 6.67 -2.06
N LEU A 189 -12.45 6.62 -3.22
CA LEU A 189 -12.51 7.65 -4.25
C LEU A 189 -13.94 7.89 -4.77
N THR A 190 -14.70 6.82 -4.95
CA THR A 190 -16.03 6.86 -5.58
C THR A 190 -17.17 7.00 -4.57
N GLY A 191 -16.91 6.73 -3.29
CA GLY A 191 -17.94 6.56 -2.26
C GLY A 191 -18.77 5.27 -2.42
N ASP A 192 -18.47 4.43 -3.42
CA ASP A 192 -19.18 3.18 -3.65
C ASP A 192 -18.55 2.03 -2.87
N GLU A 193 -19.01 1.83 -1.64
CA GLU A 193 -18.54 0.74 -0.79
C GLU A 193 -18.91 -0.66 -1.29
N ASN A 194 -19.80 -0.78 -2.29
CA ASN A 194 -20.13 -2.06 -2.93
C ASN A 194 -19.22 -2.40 -4.12
N PHE A 195 -18.36 -1.46 -4.54
CA PHE A 195 -17.47 -1.70 -5.66
C PHE A 195 -16.56 -2.91 -5.39
N THR A 196 -16.43 -3.76 -6.41
CA THR A 196 -15.46 -4.85 -6.42
C THR A 196 -14.75 -4.90 -7.75
N ILE A 197 -13.50 -5.35 -7.73
CA ILE A 197 -12.76 -5.69 -8.94
C ILE A 197 -13.34 -7.02 -9.46
N PRO A 198 -13.82 -7.10 -10.72
CA PRO A 198 -14.33 -8.33 -11.31
C PRO A 198 -13.25 -9.36 -11.63
#